data_AF-A0A2E8JQC0-F1
#
_entry.id   AF-A0A2E8JQC0-F1
#
_cell.length_a   1.000
_cell.length_b   1.000
_cell.length_c   1.000
_cell.angle_alpha   90.00
_cell.angle_beta   90.00
_cell.angle_gamma   90.00
#
_symmetry.space_group_name_H-M   'P 1'
#
loop_
_entity.id
_entity.type
_entity.pdbx_description
1 polymer ?
#
loop_
_entity_poly.entity_id
_entity_poly.type
_entity_poly.pdbx_seq_one_letter_code
_entity_poly.pdbx_strand_id
1 'polypeptide(L)'
;MYTTANICIHVTSAEAIESILKEGLQPRIGHLSEQVEATAAVYMFPSWDKLEDANWLFDEEAWPYDSEPALLAVDTRGLVLYSPQPYEVIVEDLIEPYRLTVLAPGESNWHHARKKFIELGGLASTNPTSGKDLQRSELANGLLKNDSGMPLVLFHGTSSGRPRFRGFTTWASTVPDLAAQYSELRGLDGSEPLVVPLMMRAESSFNADRLPECLTVGDFVQEMAIQGAERRSLDGSPGETLTADLQSMALELRRLATVEESGPHYSRHNFWHEPECFFGQEGALIIREVFNRCGFDSISMHEQGHLTYGVLDARQIIEVSKPRVEKALSLSL
;
A
#
# COMPACT_ATOMS: atom_id res chain seq x y z
N MET A 1 5.95 20.11 -8.08
CA MET A 1 4.77 19.87 -8.95
C MET A 1 3.56 20.54 -8.30
N TYR A 2 2.68 21.20 -9.06
CA TYR A 2 1.44 21.77 -8.48
C TYR A 2 0.36 20.68 -8.42
N THR A 3 -0.25 20.48 -7.26
CA THR A 3 -1.40 19.57 -7.07
C THR A 3 -2.72 20.35 -7.13
N THR A 4 -3.80 19.70 -7.53
CA THR A 4 -5.15 20.29 -7.65
C THR A 4 -6.13 19.79 -6.57
N ALA A 5 -5.61 19.18 -5.50
CA ALA A 5 -6.45 18.74 -4.39
C ALA A 5 -7.22 19.92 -3.79
N ASN A 6 -8.56 19.80 -3.71
CA ASN A 6 -9.44 20.85 -3.15
C ASN A 6 -9.52 20.78 -1.62
N ILE A 7 -9.43 19.57 -1.07
CA ILE A 7 -9.38 19.32 0.36
C ILE A 7 -8.21 18.39 0.64
N CYS A 8 -7.34 18.78 1.55
CA CYS A 8 -6.23 17.95 2.03
C CYS A 8 -6.46 17.56 3.51
N ILE A 9 -5.67 16.61 4.01
CA ILE A 9 -5.70 16.17 5.40
C ILE A 9 -4.45 16.69 6.11
N HIS A 10 -4.62 17.44 7.19
CA HIS A 10 -3.54 17.80 8.09
C HIS A 10 -3.61 16.92 9.34
N VAL A 11 -2.44 16.47 9.78
CA VAL A 11 -2.25 15.69 11.00
C VAL A 11 -1.68 16.60 12.08
N THR A 12 -2.27 16.58 13.27
CA THR A 12 -1.82 17.39 14.41
C THR A 12 -2.05 16.65 15.72
N SER A 13 -1.61 17.21 16.86
CA SER A 13 -1.91 16.65 18.18
C SER A 13 -3.29 17.09 18.67
N ALA A 14 -3.98 16.23 19.41
CA ALA A 14 -5.33 16.51 19.91
C ALA A 14 -5.39 17.79 20.77
N GLU A 15 -4.33 18.07 21.53
CA GLU A 15 -4.22 19.29 22.34
C GLU A 15 -4.09 20.57 21.49
N ALA A 16 -3.55 20.48 20.28
CA ALA A 16 -3.33 21.63 19.41
C ALA A 16 -4.60 22.07 18.66
N ILE A 17 -5.66 21.25 18.66
CA ILE A 17 -6.89 21.54 17.89
C ILE A 17 -7.48 22.90 18.28
N GLU A 18 -7.59 23.19 19.59
CA GLU A 18 -8.24 24.41 20.05
C GLU A 18 -7.49 25.67 19.57
N SER A 19 -6.16 25.68 19.68
CA SER A 19 -5.34 26.80 19.22
C SER A 19 -5.37 26.91 17.69
N ILE A 20 -5.29 25.79 16.96
CA ILE A 20 -5.37 25.78 15.50
C ILE A 20 -6.70 26.32 14.99
N LEU A 21 -7.83 25.96 15.61
CA LEU A 21 -9.15 26.48 15.23
C LEU A 21 -9.33 27.96 15.56
N LYS A 22 -8.46 28.54 16.39
CA LYS A 22 -8.48 29.96 16.74
C LYS A 22 -7.49 30.79 15.91
N GLU A 23 -6.32 30.24 15.64
CA GLU A 23 -5.15 30.96 15.10
C GLU A 23 -4.77 30.54 13.67
N GLY A 24 -5.35 29.44 13.19
CA GLY A 24 -5.04 28.84 11.89
C GLY A 24 -3.84 27.87 11.97
N LEU A 25 -3.54 27.23 10.84
CA LEU A 25 -2.31 26.46 10.70
C LEU A 25 -1.18 27.39 10.29
N GLN A 26 -0.27 27.62 11.23
CA GLN A 26 0.92 28.43 11.01
C GLN A 26 2.02 27.56 10.38
N PRO A 27 2.69 28.02 9.31
CA PRO A 27 3.88 27.38 8.76
C PRO A 27 4.94 27.23 9.86
N ARG A 28 5.36 25.98 10.12
CA ARG A 28 6.39 25.67 11.12
C ARG A 28 7.23 24.50 10.65
N ILE A 29 8.48 24.45 11.09
CA ILE A 29 9.27 23.24 10.99
C ILE A 29 8.81 22.35 12.16
N GLY A 30 8.15 21.24 11.84
CA GLY A 30 7.66 20.30 12.86
C GLY A 30 8.80 19.50 13.48
N HIS A 31 8.59 18.95 14.68
CA HIS A 31 9.63 18.21 15.41
C HIS A 31 10.20 17.02 14.62
N LEU A 32 9.36 16.37 13.81
CA LEU A 32 9.75 15.26 12.92
C LEU A 32 10.59 15.69 11.71
N SER A 33 10.60 16.98 11.42
CA SER A 33 11.15 17.57 10.22
C SER A 33 12.35 18.48 10.51
N GLU A 34 12.66 18.77 11.78
CA GLU A 34 13.75 19.69 12.19
C GLU A 34 15.12 19.31 11.64
N GLN A 35 15.35 18.03 11.35
CA GLN A 35 16.64 17.53 10.85
C GLN A 35 16.76 17.57 9.31
N VAL A 36 15.64 17.76 8.60
CA VAL A 36 15.55 17.54 7.15
C VAL A 36 15.02 18.77 6.40
N GLU A 37 14.09 19.50 7.00
CA GLU A 37 13.37 20.58 6.35
C GLU A 37 14.03 21.94 6.62
N ALA A 38 14.27 22.70 5.55
CA ALA A 38 14.90 24.02 5.62
C ALA A 38 13.89 25.18 5.71
N THR A 39 12.63 24.93 5.36
CA THR A 39 11.58 25.96 5.23
C THR A 39 10.38 25.60 6.10
N ALA A 40 9.86 26.58 6.82
CA ALA A 40 8.63 26.42 7.59
C ALA A 40 7.42 26.29 6.64
N ALA A 41 6.62 25.25 6.79
CA ALA A 41 5.45 25.00 5.96
C ALA A 41 4.35 24.27 6.75
N VAL A 42 3.15 24.20 6.17
CA VAL A 42 2.04 23.35 6.63
C VAL A 42 1.98 22.12 5.74
N TYR A 43 2.27 20.95 6.32
CA TYR A 43 2.30 19.67 5.63
C TYR A 43 0.94 18.99 5.66
N MET A 44 0.50 18.43 4.54
CA MET A 44 -0.81 17.82 4.38
C MET A 44 -0.77 16.65 3.39
N PHE A 45 -1.76 15.77 3.49
CA PHE A 45 -1.97 14.66 2.55
C PHE A 45 -3.05 15.02 1.53
N PRO A 46 -2.81 14.85 0.22
CA PRO A 46 -3.77 15.24 -0.82
C PRO A 46 -4.98 14.30 -0.93
N SER A 47 -4.93 13.14 -0.26
CA SER A 47 -5.97 12.11 -0.30
C SER A 47 -5.87 11.18 0.90
N TRP A 48 -6.92 10.39 1.10
CA TRP A 48 -7.00 9.45 2.21
C TRP A 48 -6.01 8.29 2.10
N ASP A 49 -5.80 7.74 0.90
CA ASP A 49 -4.79 6.69 0.67
C ASP A 49 -3.36 7.18 1.01
N LYS A 50 -3.02 8.43 0.67
CA LYS A 50 -1.72 9.00 1.03
C LYS A 50 -1.52 9.19 2.53
N LEU A 51 -2.57 9.51 3.27
CA LEU A 51 -2.53 9.47 4.74
C LEU A 51 -2.31 8.03 5.25
N GLU A 52 -2.99 7.05 4.67
CA GLU A 52 -2.85 5.64 5.06
C GLU A 52 -1.44 5.10 4.77
N ASP A 53 -0.84 5.50 3.66
CA ASP A 53 0.57 5.22 3.32
C ASP A 53 1.53 5.82 4.35
N ALA A 54 1.14 6.94 4.98
CA ALA A 54 1.91 7.65 6.01
C ALA A 54 1.55 7.26 7.44
N ASN A 55 0.90 6.11 7.65
CA ASN A 55 0.51 5.65 8.98
C ASN A 55 1.69 5.44 9.97
N TRP A 56 2.93 5.38 9.47
CA TRP A 56 4.14 5.35 10.29
C TRP A 56 4.29 6.59 11.18
N LEU A 57 3.68 7.73 10.80
CA LEU A 57 3.67 8.94 11.62
C LEU A 57 3.00 8.73 12.98
N PHE A 58 2.15 7.71 13.12
CA PHE A 58 1.35 7.46 14.32
C PHE A 58 1.89 6.32 15.20
N ASP A 59 3.05 5.73 14.85
CA ASP A 59 3.67 4.73 15.71
C ASP A 59 4.29 5.42 16.95
N GLU A 60 4.24 4.77 18.14
CA GLU A 60 4.62 5.39 19.43
C GLU A 60 6.06 5.94 19.46
N GLU A 61 6.96 5.35 18.68
CA GLU A 61 8.36 5.81 18.57
C GLU A 61 8.52 7.03 17.65
N ALA A 62 7.59 7.22 16.71
CA ALA A 62 7.63 8.28 15.71
C ALA A 62 6.75 9.47 16.10
N TRP A 63 5.67 9.27 16.85
CA TRP A 63 4.78 10.35 17.25
C TRP A 63 5.38 11.16 18.41
N PRO A 64 5.73 12.45 18.22
CA PRO A 64 6.54 13.20 19.18
C PRO A 64 5.72 13.91 20.26
N TYR A 65 4.40 13.69 20.31
CA TYR A 65 3.49 14.39 21.20
C TYR A 65 2.87 13.45 22.23
N ASP A 66 2.66 13.95 23.44
CA ASP A 66 2.04 13.19 24.54
C ASP A 66 0.54 12.94 24.34
N SER A 67 -0.10 13.62 23.37
CA SER A 67 -1.53 13.49 23.07
C SER A 67 -1.78 12.75 21.75
N GLU A 68 -2.96 12.12 21.64
CA GLU A 68 -3.36 11.35 20.45
C GLU A 68 -3.31 12.20 19.16
N PRO A 69 -3.00 11.59 18.01
CA PRO A 69 -3.11 12.26 16.72
C PRO A 69 -4.56 12.57 16.34
N ALA A 70 -4.73 13.80 15.87
CA ALA A 70 -5.96 14.37 15.37
C ALA A 70 -5.85 14.70 13.87
N LEU A 71 -6.99 14.68 13.20
CA LEU A 71 -7.10 14.92 11.77
C LEU A 71 -7.96 16.16 11.49
N LEU A 72 -7.44 17.05 10.65
CA LEU A 72 -8.16 18.21 10.10
C LEU A 72 -8.30 18.05 8.59
N ALA A 73 -9.48 18.34 8.07
CA ALA A 73 -9.67 18.63 6.66
C ALA A 73 -9.33 20.10 6.43
N VAL A 74 -8.56 20.36 5.38
CA VAL A 74 -8.08 21.68 5.01
C VAL A 74 -8.57 22.04 3.61
N ASP A 75 -9.33 23.12 3.51
CA ASP A 75 -9.75 23.69 2.22
C ASP A 75 -8.60 24.45 1.55
N THR A 76 -8.01 23.80 0.55
CA THR A 76 -6.84 24.29 -0.17
C THR A 76 -7.19 25.09 -1.42
N ARG A 77 -8.47 25.34 -1.70
CA ARG A 77 -8.87 26.11 -2.88
C ARG A 77 -8.31 27.53 -2.84
N GLY A 78 -7.58 27.88 -3.90
CA GLY A 78 -6.92 29.18 -4.04
C GLY A 78 -5.62 29.33 -3.25
N LEU A 79 -5.13 28.26 -2.60
CA LEU A 79 -3.78 28.23 -2.03
C LEU A 79 -2.76 27.75 -3.08
N VAL A 80 -1.51 28.18 -2.93
CA VAL A 80 -0.41 27.67 -3.75
C VAL A 80 0.16 26.44 -3.06
N LEU A 81 -0.05 25.28 -3.69
CA LEU A 81 0.39 24.00 -3.16
C LEU A 81 1.69 23.55 -3.83
N TYR A 82 2.66 23.16 -3.01
CA TYR A 82 3.88 22.47 -3.47
C TYR A 82 3.82 21.00 -3.06
N SER A 83 4.47 20.13 -3.81
CA SER A 83 4.56 18.70 -3.48
C SER A 83 6.04 18.32 -3.48
N PRO A 84 6.70 18.37 -2.30
CA PRO A 84 8.10 17.97 -2.18
C PRO A 84 8.25 16.44 -2.26
N GLN A 85 7.23 15.69 -1.82
CA GLN A 85 7.17 14.24 -1.88
C GLN A 85 5.87 13.74 -2.54
N PRO A 86 5.84 12.53 -3.13
CA PRO A 86 4.67 12.00 -3.84
C PRO A 86 3.43 11.75 -2.98
N TYR A 87 3.58 11.74 -1.65
CA TYR A 87 2.50 11.48 -0.70
C TYR A 87 2.03 12.73 0.04
N GLU A 88 2.75 13.85 -0.04
CA GLU A 88 2.42 15.05 0.72
C GLU A 88 2.41 16.31 -0.16
N VAL A 89 1.73 17.31 0.38
CA VAL A 89 1.66 18.64 -0.19
C VAL A 89 1.88 19.65 0.93
N ILE A 90 2.48 20.79 0.59
CA ILE A 90 2.83 21.83 1.54
C ILE A 90 2.30 23.19 1.11
N VAL A 91 2.04 24.04 2.10
CA VAL A 91 1.74 25.46 1.95
C VAL A 91 2.69 26.26 2.85
N GLU A 92 3.38 27.25 2.31
CA GLU A 92 4.32 28.09 3.06
C GLU A 92 3.63 29.29 3.75
N ASP A 93 2.35 29.52 3.45
CA ASP A 93 1.51 30.57 4.01
C ASP A 93 0.61 30.08 5.16
N LEU A 94 0.13 31.01 5.98
CA LEU A 94 -0.91 30.77 6.98
C LEU A 94 -2.18 30.21 6.33
N ILE A 95 -2.67 29.08 6.86
CA ILE A 95 -4.01 28.59 6.54
C ILE A 95 -4.99 29.04 7.61
N GLU A 96 -5.84 29.99 7.21
CA GLU A 96 -6.83 30.62 8.09
C GLU A 96 -7.83 29.63 8.72
N PRO A 97 -8.29 29.86 9.97
CA PRO A 97 -9.20 28.97 10.68
C PRO A 97 -10.47 28.57 9.92
N TYR A 98 -11.04 29.47 9.11
CA TYR A 98 -12.28 29.21 8.36
C TYR A 98 -12.12 28.11 7.29
N ARG A 99 -10.88 27.73 6.95
CA ARG A 99 -10.56 26.66 6.00
C ARG A 99 -10.44 25.29 6.67
N LEU A 100 -10.55 25.22 7.99
CA LEU A 100 -10.26 24.04 8.78
C LEU A 100 -11.55 23.38 9.26
N THR A 101 -11.61 22.06 9.14
CA THR A 101 -12.70 21.26 9.70
C THR A 101 -12.13 20.05 10.42
N VAL A 102 -12.44 19.89 11.71
CA VAL A 102 -12.01 18.71 12.47
C VAL A 102 -12.67 17.45 11.90
N LEU A 103 -11.86 16.51 11.45
CA LEU A 103 -12.30 15.20 10.98
C LEU A 103 -12.37 14.20 12.13
N ALA A 104 -11.30 14.15 12.94
CA ALA A 104 -11.21 13.36 14.15
C ALA A 104 -10.41 14.13 15.20
N PRO A 105 -10.96 14.39 16.40
CA PRO A 105 -10.22 15.06 17.46
C PRO A 105 -9.22 14.17 18.21
N GLY A 106 -9.09 12.90 17.79
CA GLY A 106 -8.25 11.86 18.37
C GLY A 106 -8.49 10.53 17.64
N GLU A 107 -7.66 9.52 17.88
CA GLU A 107 -7.60 8.27 17.10
C GLU A 107 -8.90 7.49 17.08
N SER A 108 -9.60 7.47 18.22
CA SER A 108 -10.87 6.77 18.40
C SER A 108 -11.97 7.13 17.38
N ASN A 109 -11.82 8.27 16.67
CA ASN A 109 -12.82 8.79 15.73
C ASN A 109 -12.47 8.60 14.25
N TRP A 110 -11.35 7.95 13.92
CA TRP A 110 -10.85 7.90 12.53
C TRP A 110 -11.76 7.13 11.57
N HIS A 111 -12.48 6.12 12.04
CA HIS A 111 -13.48 5.41 11.24
C HIS A 111 -14.56 6.34 10.67
N HIS A 112 -14.88 7.45 11.35
CA HIS A 112 -15.84 8.45 10.89
C HIS A 112 -15.18 9.56 10.06
N ALA A 113 -13.90 9.87 10.33
CA ALA A 113 -13.13 10.90 9.65
C ALA A 113 -13.09 10.69 8.13
N ARG A 114 -12.89 9.45 7.67
CA ARG A 114 -12.86 9.14 6.23
C ARG A 114 -14.12 9.56 5.51
N LYS A 115 -15.28 9.21 6.07
CA LYS A 115 -16.57 9.54 5.47
C LYS A 115 -16.75 11.05 5.36
N LYS A 116 -16.48 11.77 6.47
CA LYS A 116 -16.58 13.23 6.54
C LYS A 116 -15.63 13.93 5.58
N PHE A 117 -14.39 13.44 5.44
CA PHE A 117 -13.41 13.98 4.48
C PHE A 117 -13.90 13.89 3.03
N ILE A 118 -14.48 12.76 2.63
CA ILE A 118 -15.06 12.59 1.29
C ILE A 118 -16.28 13.50 1.09
N GLU A 119 -17.14 13.64 2.09
CA GLU A 119 -18.30 14.55 2.04
C GLU A 119 -17.91 16.02 1.84
N LEU A 120 -16.74 16.42 2.34
CA LEU A 120 -16.18 17.77 2.14
C LEU A 120 -15.56 17.96 0.73
N GLY A 121 -15.46 16.90 -0.07
CA GLY A 121 -14.84 16.93 -1.40
C GLY A 121 -13.38 16.44 -1.43
N GLY A 122 -12.92 15.79 -0.35
CA GLY A 122 -11.63 15.12 -0.32
C GLY A 122 -11.58 13.88 -1.21
N LEU A 123 -10.39 13.52 -1.67
CA LEU A 123 -10.17 12.37 -2.55
C LEU A 123 -9.89 11.10 -1.75
N ALA A 124 -10.65 10.04 -1.99
CA ALA A 124 -10.34 8.74 -1.39
C ALA A 124 -9.02 8.15 -1.91
N SER A 125 -8.67 8.46 -3.16
CA SER A 125 -7.42 8.09 -3.82
C SER A 125 -7.06 9.11 -4.90
N THR A 126 -5.76 9.32 -5.15
CA THR A 126 -5.26 10.20 -6.22
C THR A 126 -5.45 9.64 -7.62
N ASN A 127 -5.84 8.36 -7.76
CA ASN A 127 -6.21 7.76 -9.05
C ASN A 127 -7.71 7.93 -9.31
N PRO A 128 -8.12 8.74 -10.32
CA PRO A 128 -9.52 8.97 -10.60
C PRO A 128 -10.09 7.83 -11.46
N THR A 129 -10.56 6.76 -10.82
CA THR A 129 -11.55 5.86 -11.43
C THR A 129 -12.68 5.51 -10.44
N SER A 130 -13.80 6.21 -10.67
CA SER A 130 -15.21 5.82 -10.51
C SER A 130 -15.73 5.31 -9.15
N GLY A 131 -16.68 6.08 -8.60
CA GLY A 131 -18.05 5.61 -8.30
C GLY A 131 -18.23 4.61 -7.15
N LYS A 132 -18.73 5.09 -6.01
CA LYS A 132 -18.85 4.32 -4.76
C LYS A 132 -20.12 3.47 -4.55
N ASP A 133 -20.92 3.20 -5.58
CA ASP A 133 -22.10 2.31 -5.45
C ASP A 133 -21.95 0.92 -6.11
N LEU A 134 -20.74 0.55 -6.58
CA LEU A 134 -20.47 -0.76 -7.19
C LEU A 134 -19.70 -1.76 -6.29
N GLN A 135 -19.31 -1.38 -5.07
CA GLN A 135 -18.26 -2.08 -4.29
C GLN A 135 -18.67 -3.35 -3.52
N ARG A 136 -19.71 -4.11 -3.89
CA ARG A 136 -19.93 -5.44 -3.28
C ARG A 136 -20.17 -6.56 -4.28
N SER A 137 -20.80 -6.27 -5.41
CA SER A 137 -20.90 -7.23 -6.51
C SER A 137 -19.62 -7.29 -7.34
N GLU A 138 -18.92 -6.17 -7.54
CA GLU A 138 -17.65 -6.16 -8.27
C GLU A 138 -16.49 -6.78 -7.46
N LEU A 139 -16.48 -6.59 -6.13
CA LEU A 139 -15.48 -7.21 -5.26
C LEU A 139 -15.52 -8.76 -5.30
N ALA A 140 -16.68 -9.36 -5.61
CA ALA A 140 -16.81 -10.81 -5.72
C ALA A 140 -16.36 -11.37 -7.08
N ASN A 141 -16.34 -10.55 -8.14
CA ASN A 141 -16.05 -11.01 -9.49
C ASN A 141 -14.55 -11.32 -9.72
N GLY A 142 -13.67 -10.66 -8.98
CA GLY A 142 -12.21 -10.84 -9.05
C GLY A 142 -11.60 -11.77 -8.01
N LEU A 143 -12.40 -12.32 -7.09
CA LEU A 143 -11.87 -13.22 -6.06
C LEU A 143 -11.26 -14.47 -6.70
N LEU A 144 -10.14 -14.93 -6.15
CA LEU A 144 -9.64 -16.26 -6.41
C LEU A 144 -10.75 -17.27 -6.15
N LYS A 145 -10.87 -18.27 -7.01
CA LYS A 145 -11.90 -19.30 -6.94
C LYS A 145 -11.25 -20.67 -6.87
N ASN A 146 -11.87 -21.58 -6.13
CA ASN A 146 -11.53 -23.00 -6.17
C ASN A 146 -12.10 -23.66 -7.44
N ASP A 147 -11.85 -24.96 -7.61
CA ASP A 147 -12.30 -25.74 -8.78
C ASP A 147 -13.84 -25.76 -8.95
N SER A 148 -14.58 -25.52 -7.86
CA SER A 148 -16.05 -25.41 -7.89
C SER A 148 -16.56 -24.01 -8.29
N GLY A 149 -15.66 -23.05 -8.56
CA GLY A 149 -16.00 -21.67 -8.89
C GLY A 149 -16.36 -20.80 -7.68
N MET A 150 -16.20 -21.33 -6.46
CA MET A 150 -16.49 -20.61 -5.21
C MET A 150 -15.27 -19.81 -4.76
N PRO A 151 -15.45 -18.65 -4.09
CA PRO A 151 -14.33 -17.89 -3.54
C PRO A 151 -13.41 -18.75 -2.67
N LEU A 152 -12.12 -18.71 -2.99
CA LEU A 152 -11.08 -19.45 -2.31
C LEU A 152 -10.72 -18.74 -1.00
N VAL A 153 -10.79 -19.49 0.10
CA VAL A 153 -10.28 -19.04 1.39
C VAL A 153 -8.79 -19.35 1.45
N LEU A 154 -7.99 -18.32 1.74
CA LEU A 154 -6.55 -18.41 1.96
C LEU A 154 -6.23 -18.11 3.42
N PHE A 155 -5.01 -18.44 3.84
CA PHE A 155 -4.53 -18.34 5.21
C PHE A 155 -3.29 -17.46 5.28
N HIS A 156 -3.34 -16.42 6.13
CA HIS A 156 -2.23 -15.51 6.38
C HIS A 156 -1.70 -15.67 7.80
N GLY A 157 -0.38 -15.87 7.93
CA GLY A 157 0.30 -15.90 9.22
C GLY A 157 0.66 -14.49 9.69
N THR A 158 0.14 -14.09 10.85
CA THR A 158 0.44 -12.82 11.50
C THR A 158 0.77 -13.06 12.98
N SER A 159 1.39 -12.09 13.62
CA SER A 159 1.70 -12.09 15.05
C SER A 159 0.73 -11.21 15.87
N SER A 160 -0.33 -10.69 15.24
CA SER A 160 -1.27 -9.76 15.91
C SER A 160 -2.72 -10.12 15.66
N GLY A 161 -3.59 -9.87 16.65
CA GLY A 161 -5.04 -10.09 16.56
C GLY A 161 -5.77 -9.21 15.54
N ARG A 162 -5.09 -8.23 14.94
CA ARG A 162 -5.56 -7.39 13.83
C ARG A 162 -4.45 -7.33 12.78
N PRO A 163 -4.45 -8.21 11.77
CA PRO A 163 -3.38 -8.26 10.79
C PRO A 163 -3.23 -6.89 10.11
N ARG A 164 -2.03 -6.31 10.18
CA ARG A 164 -1.68 -5.11 9.42
C ARG A 164 -1.12 -5.56 8.07
N PHE A 165 -1.85 -5.31 6.99
CA PHE A 165 -1.41 -5.61 5.63
C PHE A 165 -0.50 -4.47 5.13
N ARG A 166 0.76 -4.49 5.59
CA ARG A 166 1.81 -3.50 5.28
C ARG A 166 2.86 -4.10 4.35
N GLY A 167 3.67 -3.24 3.74
CA GLY A 167 4.87 -3.62 3.00
C GLY A 167 4.64 -3.82 1.50
N PHE A 168 5.66 -4.36 0.83
CA PHE A 168 5.59 -4.54 -0.62
C PHE A 168 4.51 -5.55 -1.02
N THR A 169 4.41 -6.70 -0.35
CA THR A 169 3.40 -7.72 -0.66
C THR A 169 2.76 -8.26 0.61
N THR A 170 1.48 -8.62 0.52
CA THR A 170 0.83 -9.44 1.54
C THR A 170 0.61 -10.85 1.02
N TRP A 171 1.19 -11.83 1.71
CA TRP A 171 1.17 -13.23 1.33
C TRP A 171 0.09 -14.02 2.06
N ALA A 172 -0.57 -14.94 1.35
CA ALA A 172 -1.42 -15.96 1.94
C ALA A 172 -1.28 -17.30 1.21
N SER A 173 -1.45 -18.38 1.98
CA SER A 173 -1.34 -19.76 1.49
C SER A 173 -2.71 -20.39 1.28
N THR A 174 -2.79 -21.35 0.36
CA THR A 174 -3.93 -22.25 0.21
C THR A 174 -4.10 -23.24 1.36
N VAL A 175 -3.06 -23.40 2.22
CA VAL A 175 -3.10 -24.30 3.38
C VAL A 175 -2.76 -23.57 4.68
N PRO A 176 -3.44 -23.88 5.80
CA PRO A 176 -3.21 -23.20 7.08
C PRO A 176 -1.85 -23.54 7.70
N ASP A 177 -1.35 -24.77 7.52
CA ASP A 177 -0.10 -25.23 8.14
C ASP A 177 1.12 -24.41 7.68
N LEU A 178 1.16 -24.05 6.39
CA LEU A 178 2.22 -23.20 5.86
C LEU A 178 2.13 -21.77 6.43
N ALA A 179 0.91 -21.24 6.54
CA ALA A 179 0.68 -19.92 7.15
C ALA A 179 1.07 -19.91 8.65
N ALA A 180 0.85 -21.02 9.37
CA ALA A 180 1.25 -21.17 10.76
C ALA A 180 2.77 -21.14 10.91
N GLN A 181 3.53 -21.83 10.05
CA GLN A 181 4.99 -21.77 10.06
C GLN A 181 5.51 -20.32 9.90
N TYR A 182 4.93 -19.56 8.96
CA TYR A 182 5.28 -18.15 8.78
C TYR A 182 4.91 -17.27 9.98
N SER A 183 3.82 -17.60 10.66
CA SER A 183 3.41 -16.91 11.88
C SER A 183 4.37 -17.19 13.03
N GLU A 184 4.81 -18.44 13.21
CA GLU A 184 5.80 -18.83 14.24
C GLU A 184 7.15 -18.14 14.03
N LEU A 185 7.63 -18.05 12.78
CA LEU A 185 8.85 -17.31 12.43
C LEU A 185 8.76 -15.81 12.78
N ARG A 186 7.55 -15.23 12.73
CA ARG A 186 7.28 -13.82 13.06
C ARG A 186 6.97 -13.59 14.54
N GLY A 187 6.60 -14.63 15.28
CA GLY A 187 6.28 -14.59 16.72
C GLY A 187 7.50 -14.54 17.64
N LEU A 188 8.71 -14.41 17.09
CA LEU A 188 9.96 -14.32 17.84
C LEU A 188 10.02 -13.11 18.80
N ASP A 189 9.15 -12.11 18.60
CA ASP A 189 9.02 -10.92 19.45
C ASP A 189 8.05 -11.09 20.65
N GLY A 190 7.68 -12.33 21.00
CA GLY A 190 6.86 -12.62 22.19
C GLY A 190 5.35 -12.47 21.99
N SER A 191 4.90 -12.32 20.75
CA SER A 191 3.49 -12.26 20.35
C SER A 191 2.98 -13.63 19.92
N GLU A 192 1.72 -13.95 20.23
CA GLU A 192 1.16 -15.27 19.90
C GLU A 192 0.99 -15.42 18.37
N PRO A 193 1.51 -16.50 17.77
CA PRO A 193 1.30 -16.76 16.35
C PRO A 193 -0.18 -16.97 16.07
N LEU A 194 -0.71 -16.25 15.08
CA LEU A 194 -2.08 -16.30 14.63
C LEU A 194 -2.17 -16.56 13.13
N VAL A 195 -3.04 -17.48 12.75
CA VAL A 195 -3.45 -17.70 11.35
C VAL A 195 -4.81 -17.05 11.12
N VAL A 196 -4.87 -16.11 10.17
CA VAL A 196 -6.09 -15.39 9.81
C VAL A 196 -6.59 -15.86 8.44
N PRO A 197 -7.84 -16.33 8.35
CA PRO A 197 -8.46 -16.66 7.08
C PRO A 197 -8.91 -15.39 6.35
N LEU A 198 -8.61 -15.32 5.06
CA LEU A 198 -8.94 -14.19 4.20
C LEU A 198 -9.32 -14.66 2.80
N MET A 199 -9.87 -13.77 1.99
CA MET A 199 -10.00 -13.94 0.55
C MET A 199 -9.16 -12.87 -0.15
N MET A 200 -8.61 -13.20 -1.31
CA MET A 200 -7.82 -12.28 -2.12
C MET A 200 -8.39 -12.13 -3.52
N ARG A 201 -8.30 -10.92 -4.06
CA ARG A 201 -8.42 -10.63 -5.48
C ARG A 201 -7.04 -10.67 -6.13
N ALA A 202 -6.82 -11.66 -6.98
CA ALA A 202 -5.58 -11.86 -7.72
C ALA A 202 -5.97 -12.26 -9.15
N GLU A 203 -6.39 -11.27 -9.94
CA GLU A 203 -6.89 -11.48 -11.30
C GLU A 203 -5.74 -11.70 -12.30
N SER A 204 -4.55 -11.21 -11.92
CA SER A 204 -3.40 -11.09 -12.81
C SER A 204 -2.12 -11.41 -12.06
N SER A 205 -1.95 -12.68 -11.71
CA SER A 205 -0.76 -13.12 -11.00
C SER A 205 0.44 -13.30 -11.93
N PHE A 206 1.56 -12.71 -11.55
CA PHE A 206 2.87 -13.08 -12.06
C PHE A 206 3.28 -14.44 -11.48
N ASN A 207 3.61 -15.40 -12.34
CA ASN A 207 4.05 -16.73 -11.90
C ASN A 207 5.56 -16.73 -11.61
N ALA A 208 5.89 -16.64 -10.32
CA ALA A 208 7.28 -16.59 -9.85
C ALA A 208 8.00 -17.94 -9.91
N ASP A 209 7.32 -19.07 -10.19
CA ASP A 209 7.96 -20.37 -10.42
C ASP A 209 8.66 -20.48 -11.78
N ARG A 210 8.39 -19.55 -12.69
CA ARG A 210 9.12 -19.45 -13.97
C ARG A 210 10.49 -18.79 -13.82
N LEU A 211 10.75 -18.12 -12.69
CA LEU A 211 12.06 -17.56 -12.38
C LEU A 211 12.98 -18.63 -11.78
N PRO A 212 14.28 -18.62 -12.10
CA PRO A 212 15.24 -19.43 -11.39
C PRO A 212 15.41 -18.94 -9.94
N GLU A 213 15.90 -19.81 -9.06
CA GLU A 213 16.13 -19.46 -7.65
C GLU A 213 17.11 -18.30 -7.48
N CYS A 214 18.11 -18.22 -8.37
CA CYS A 214 19.11 -17.16 -8.42
C CYS A 214 19.07 -16.50 -9.80
N LEU A 215 18.94 -15.17 -9.85
CA LEU A 215 18.69 -14.41 -11.08
C LEU A 215 19.27 -13.00 -11.02
N THR A 216 19.40 -12.36 -12.17
CA THR A 216 19.74 -10.94 -12.29
C THR A 216 18.49 -10.07 -12.44
N VAL A 217 18.63 -8.75 -12.29
CA VAL A 217 17.57 -7.77 -12.64
C VAL A 217 17.11 -7.94 -14.10
N GLY A 218 18.03 -8.29 -15.01
CA GLY A 218 17.69 -8.53 -16.41
C GLY A 218 16.74 -9.70 -16.58
N ASP A 219 17.03 -10.82 -15.91
CA ASP A 219 16.20 -12.03 -15.99
C ASP A 219 14.80 -11.76 -15.42
N PHE A 220 14.72 -11.05 -14.29
CA PHE A 220 13.44 -10.66 -13.67
C PHE A 220 12.58 -9.84 -14.63
N VAL A 221 13.11 -8.72 -15.15
CA VAL A 221 12.36 -7.81 -16.02
C VAL A 221 12.00 -8.49 -17.35
N GLN A 222 12.88 -9.34 -17.88
CA GLN A 222 12.61 -10.10 -19.09
C GLN A 222 11.45 -11.08 -18.89
N GLU A 223 11.43 -11.84 -17.80
CA GLU A 223 10.34 -12.78 -17.51
C GLU A 223 9.01 -12.06 -17.26
N MET A 224 9.05 -10.92 -16.55
CA MET A 224 7.89 -10.03 -16.39
C MET A 224 7.33 -9.57 -17.74
N ALA A 225 8.20 -9.18 -18.67
CA ALA A 225 7.80 -8.75 -20.01
C ALA A 225 7.16 -9.90 -20.81
N ILE A 226 7.75 -11.10 -20.73
CA ILE A 226 7.25 -12.31 -21.40
C ILE A 226 5.85 -12.66 -20.91
N GLN A 227 5.67 -12.84 -19.60
CA GLN A 227 4.36 -13.21 -19.03
C GLN A 227 3.32 -12.11 -19.27
N GLY A 228 3.70 -10.82 -19.20
CA GLY A 228 2.80 -9.72 -19.49
C GLY A 228 2.35 -9.69 -20.96
N ALA A 229 3.24 -10.05 -21.89
CA ALA A 229 2.91 -10.13 -23.32
C ALA A 229 2.01 -11.35 -23.64
N GLU A 230 2.29 -12.50 -23.03
CA GLU A 230 1.44 -13.69 -23.11
C GLU A 230 0.00 -13.36 -22.66
N ARG A 231 -0.13 -12.65 -21.54
CA ARG A 231 -1.43 -12.20 -21.03
C ARG A 231 -2.16 -11.26 -21.99
N ARG A 232 -1.53 -10.18 -22.45
CA ARG A 232 -2.17 -9.22 -23.38
C ARG A 232 -2.64 -9.88 -24.67
N SER A 233 -1.92 -10.92 -25.12
CA SER A 233 -2.31 -11.71 -26.29
C SER A 233 -3.60 -12.49 -26.06
N LEU A 234 -3.86 -12.97 -24.84
CA LEU A 234 -5.12 -13.62 -24.47
C LEU A 234 -6.27 -12.61 -24.38
N ASP A 235 -6.00 -11.40 -23.91
CA ASP A 235 -6.99 -10.34 -23.71
C ASP A 235 -7.30 -9.54 -25.00
N GLY A 236 -6.65 -9.85 -26.12
CA GLY A 236 -6.84 -9.17 -27.42
C GLY A 236 -6.39 -7.70 -27.44
N SER A 237 -5.59 -7.28 -26.47
CA SER A 237 -5.11 -5.90 -26.35
C SER A 237 -3.95 -5.63 -27.33
N PRO A 238 -3.92 -4.48 -28.04
CA PRO A 238 -2.81 -4.14 -28.92
C PRO A 238 -1.48 -4.15 -28.15
N GLY A 239 -0.49 -4.91 -28.64
CA GLY A 239 0.83 -4.96 -28.02
C GLY A 239 1.58 -3.65 -28.22
N GLU A 240 1.46 -2.74 -27.27
CA GLU A 240 2.39 -1.61 -27.15
C GLU A 240 3.81 -2.15 -26.86
N THR A 241 4.81 -1.50 -27.43
CA THR A 241 6.23 -1.90 -27.31
C THR A 241 6.75 -1.55 -25.91
N LEU A 242 6.33 -2.31 -24.89
CA LEU A 242 6.76 -2.17 -23.49
C LEU A 242 8.26 -2.41 -23.28
N THR A 243 8.95 -2.95 -24.28
CA THR A 243 10.32 -3.43 -24.17
C THR A 243 11.32 -2.31 -23.87
N ALA A 244 11.16 -1.12 -24.45
CA ALA A 244 12.10 -0.02 -24.25
C ALA A 244 11.98 0.58 -22.83
N ASP A 245 10.75 0.81 -22.37
CA ASP A 245 10.49 1.34 -21.02
C ASP A 245 10.97 0.37 -19.94
N LEU A 246 10.65 -0.93 -20.09
CA LEU A 246 11.09 -1.96 -19.15
C LEU A 246 12.63 -2.11 -19.16
N GLN A 247 13.28 -1.98 -20.31
CA GLN A 247 14.75 -1.96 -20.38
C GLN A 247 15.34 -0.76 -19.64
N SER A 248 14.73 0.42 -19.76
CA SER A 248 15.14 1.61 -19.01
C SER A 248 15.02 1.38 -17.50
N MET A 249 13.88 0.82 -17.04
CA MET A 249 13.67 0.46 -15.64
C MET A 249 14.68 -0.58 -15.16
N ALA A 250 15.02 -1.58 -15.97
CA ALA A 250 16.03 -2.58 -15.64
C ALA A 250 17.43 -1.97 -15.48
N LEU A 251 17.80 -1.00 -16.32
CA LEU A 251 19.07 -0.28 -16.21
C LEU A 251 19.12 0.53 -14.91
N GLU A 252 18.03 1.19 -14.57
CA GLU A 252 17.95 1.99 -13.35
C GLU A 252 17.99 1.12 -12.09
N LEU A 253 17.28 -0.01 -12.08
CA LEU A 253 17.34 -0.98 -10.98
C LEU A 253 18.76 -1.53 -10.78
N ARG A 254 19.53 -1.76 -11.85
CA ARG A 254 20.94 -2.17 -11.73
C ARG A 254 21.82 -1.07 -11.15
N ARG A 255 21.55 0.19 -11.51
CA ARG A 255 22.25 1.35 -10.94
C ARG A 255 21.97 1.45 -9.44
N LEU A 256 20.71 1.36 -9.03
CA LEU A 256 20.29 1.40 -7.62
C LEU A 256 20.83 0.22 -6.80
N ALA A 257 20.77 -0.99 -7.36
CA ALA A 257 21.42 -2.17 -6.78
C ALA A 257 22.92 -1.98 -6.51
N THR A 258 23.61 -1.24 -7.39
CA THR A 258 25.04 -0.94 -7.21
C THR A 258 25.25 0.03 -6.06
N VAL A 259 24.34 0.98 -5.86
CA VAL A 259 24.37 1.92 -4.71
C VAL A 259 24.20 1.17 -3.40
N GLU A 260 23.31 0.19 -3.34
CA GLU A 260 23.06 -0.66 -2.17
C GLU A 260 24.09 -1.81 -1.99
N GLU A 261 25.08 -1.92 -2.88
CA GLU A 261 26.06 -3.03 -2.91
C GLU A 261 25.44 -4.44 -2.90
N SER A 262 24.22 -4.58 -3.45
CA SER A 262 23.38 -5.77 -3.28
C SER A 262 23.46 -6.80 -4.42
N GLY A 263 24.07 -6.41 -5.55
CA GLY A 263 24.03 -7.15 -6.82
C GLY A 263 25.30 -7.91 -7.19
N PRO A 264 25.32 -8.60 -8.35
CA PRO A 264 24.30 -8.58 -9.40
C PRO A 264 23.32 -9.76 -9.38
N HIS A 265 23.43 -10.66 -8.40
CA HIS A 265 22.62 -11.87 -8.30
C HIS A 265 21.72 -11.81 -7.06
N TYR A 266 20.47 -12.22 -7.23
CA TYR A 266 19.43 -12.13 -6.21
C TYR A 266 18.71 -13.47 -6.07
N SER A 267 18.10 -13.73 -4.92
CA SER A 267 16.99 -14.67 -4.88
C SER A 267 15.76 -14.01 -5.49
N ARG A 268 14.87 -14.80 -6.09
CA ARG A 268 13.60 -14.29 -6.63
C ARG A 268 12.79 -13.49 -5.61
N HIS A 269 12.87 -13.87 -4.33
CA HIS A 269 12.15 -13.20 -3.25
C HIS A 269 12.60 -11.76 -3.03
N ASN A 270 13.85 -11.41 -3.32
CA ASN A 270 14.39 -10.07 -3.10
C ASN A 270 13.67 -8.98 -3.91
N PHE A 271 12.90 -9.35 -4.94
CA PHE A 271 12.12 -8.41 -5.74
C PHE A 271 10.76 -8.06 -5.12
N TRP A 272 10.32 -8.76 -4.07
CA TRP A 272 8.99 -8.52 -3.47
C TRP A 272 8.91 -8.72 -1.96
N HIS A 273 9.97 -9.27 -1.36
CA HIS A 273 10.17 -9.33 0.08
C HIS A 273 11.25 -8.30 0.44
N GLU A 274 10.81 -7.14 0.93
CA GLU A 274 11.68 -6.02 1.32
C GLU A 274 12.64 -5.57 0.19
N PRO A 275 12.13 -5.28 -1.03
CA PRO A 275 12.99 -4.86 -2.15
C PRO A 275 13.80 -3.60 -1.86
N GLU A 276 13.35 -2.75 -0.93
CA GLU A 276 14.08 -1.58 -0.46
C GLU A 276 15.44 -1.92 0.14
N CYS A 277 15.64 -3.11 0.71
CA CYS A 277 16.93 -3.57 1.23
C CYS A 277 17.94 -3.91 0.12
N PHE A 278 17.49 -4.07 -1.12
CA PHE A 278 18.33 -4.46 -2.25
C PHE A 278 18.43 -3.38 -3.32
N PHE A 279 17.41 -2.54 -3.45
CA PHE A 279 17.31 -1.55 -4.52
C PHE A 279 16.98 -0.14 -4.00
N GLY A 280 16.96 0.06 -2.68
CA GLY A 280 16.53 1.31 -2.05
C GLY A 280 15.04 1.58 -2.24
N GLN A 281 14.56 2.66 -1.60
CA GLN A 281 13.15 3.07 -1.69
C GLN A 281 12.71 3.35 -3.14
N GLU A 282 13.58 3.99 -3.92
CA GLU A 282 13.33 4.26 -5.34
C GLU A 282 13.21 2.96 -6.15
N GLY A 283 14.06 1.97 -5.88
CA GLY A 283 14.03 0.70 -6.60
C GLY A 283 12.78 -0.12 -6.28
N ALA A 284 12.32 -0.10 -5.02
CA ALA A 284 11.04 -0.69 -4.65
C ALA A 284 9.87 -0.08 -5.46
N LEU A 285 9.84 1.24 -5.64
CA LEU A 285 8.84 1.91 -6.47
C LEU A 285 8.95 1.53 -7.95
N ILE A 286 10.17 1.41 -8.50
CA ILE A 286 10.38 0.96 -9.87
C ILE A 286 9.90 -0.47 -10.07
N ILE A 287 10.17 -1.39 -9.14
CA ILE A 287 9.69 -2.77 -9.23
C ILE A 287 8.15 -2.80 -9.22
N ARG A 288 7.50 -1.99 -8.36
CA ARG A 288 6.05 -1.82 -8.37
C ARG A 288 5.54 -1.38 -9.74
N GLU A 289 6.20 -0.41 -10.35
CA GLU A 289 5.84 0.09 -11.68
C GLU A 289 6.04 -0.98 -12.76
N VAL A 290 7.06 -1.83 -12.66
CA VAL A 290 7.25 -2.98 -13.56
C VAL A 290 6.05 -3.95 -13.47
N PHE A 291 5.57 -4.27 -12.26
CA PHE A 291 4.34 -5.06 -12.09
C PHE A 291 3.14 -4.39 -12.78
N ASN A 292 2.92 -3.11 -12.52
CA ASN A 292 1.81 -2.35 -13.11
C ASN A 292 1.86 -2.32 -14.65
N ARG A 293 3.04 -2.03 -15.22
CA ARG A 293 3.27 -1.97 -16.68
C ARG A 293 3.05 -3.33 -17.36
N CYS A 294 3.39 -4.41 -16.67
CA CYS A 294 3.15 -5.75 -17.16
C CYS A 294 1.71 -6.23 -16.92
N GLY A 295 0.89 -5.46 -16.21
CA GLY A 295 -0.52 -5.76 -15.96
C GLY A 295 -0.73 -6.80 -14.87
N PHE A 296 0.20 -6.90 -13.92
CA PHE A 296 0.11 -7.82 -12.79
C PHE A 296 -0.39 -7.10 -11.53
N ASP A 297 -1.32 -7.73 -10.82
CA ASP A 297 -1.87 -7.24 -9.55
C ASP A 297 -1.43 -8.10 -8.35
N SER A 298 -0.74 -9.20 -8.63
CA SER A 298 -0.39 -10.22 -7.64
C SER A 298 0.78 -11.07 -8.12
N ILE A 299 1.32 -11.87 -7.22
CA ILE A 299 2.36 -12.86 -7.45
C ILE A 299 1.80 -14.22 -7.02
N SER A 300 2.10 -15.28 -7.76
CA SER A 300 1.83 -16.65 -7.35
C SER A 300 3.10 -17.51 -7.44
N MET A 301 3.25 -18.44 -6.50
CA MET A 301 4.34 -19.42 -6.49
C MET A 301 4.00 -20.64 -5.64
N HIS A 302 4.75 -21.73 -5.84
CA HIS A 302 4.70 -22.89 -4.97
C HIS A 302 5.76 -22.82 -3.88
N GLU A 303 5.31 -22.94 -2.64
CA GLU A 303 6.13 -22.97 -1.44
C GLU A 303 5.87 -24.27 -0.70
N GLN A 304 6.91 -25.08 -0.49
CA GLN A 304 6.79 -26.42 0.10
C GLN A 304 5.72 -27.30 -0.59
N GLY A 305 5.52 -27.12 -1.90
CA GLY A 305 4.51 -27.85 -2.68
C GLY A 305 3.09 -27.27 -2.62
N HIS A 306 2.89 -26.15 -1.91
CA HIS A 306 1.59 -25.49 -1.79
C HIS A 306 1.58 -24.16 -2.53
N LEU A 307 0.46 -23.86 -3.19
CA LEU A 307 0.27 -22.60 -3.89
C LEU A 307 0.07 -21.45 -2.88
N THR A 308 0.79 -20.37 -3.09
CA THR A 308 0.69 -19.13 -2.34
C THR A 308 0.46 -17.94 -3.26
N TYR A 309 -0.15 -16.89 -2.71
CA TYR A 309 -0.44 -15.65 -3.41
C TYR A 309 0.07 -14.46 -2.62
N GLY A 310 0.82 -13.58 -3.29
CA GLY A 310 1.24 -12.28 -2.79
C GLY A 310 0.49 -11.16 -3.50
N VAL A 311 -0.45 -10.50 -2.83
CA VAL A 311 -1.13 -9.32 -3.40
C VAL A 311 -0.33 -8.05 -3.18
N LEU A 312 -0.38 -7.13 -4.14
CA LEU A 312 0.40 -5.89 -4.15
C LEU A 312 -0.31 -4.72 -3.44
N ASP A 313 -1.60 -4.86 -3.14
CA ASP A 313 -2.46 -3.83 -2.57
C ASP A 313 -3.37 -4.40 -1.47
N ALA A 314 -3.41 -3.76 -0.31
CA ALA A 314 -4.27 -4.17 0.80
C ALA A 314 -5.77 -4.18 0.44
N ARG A 315 -6.20 -3.38 -0.54
CA ARG A 315 -7.58 -3.36 -1.05
C ARG A 315 -7.98 -4.65 -1.77
N GLN A 316 -7.01 -5.50 -2.13
CA GLN A 316 -7.27 -6.83 -2.69
C GLN A 316 -7.66 -7.86 -1.62
N ILE A 317 -7.59 -7.50 -0.34
CA ILE A 317 -7.81 -8.42 0.77
C ILE A 317 -9.20 -8.21 1.36
N ILE A 318 -9.91 -9.31 1.56
CA ILE A 318 -11.18 -9.34 2.28
C ILE A 318 -11.03 -10.27 3.48
N GLU A 319 -10.99 -9.70 4.68
CA GLU A 319 -11.01 -10.49 5.90
C GLU A 319 -12.33 -11.28 6.01
N VAL A 320 -12.23 -12.56 6.36
CA VAL A 320 -13.38 -13.43 6.54
C VAL A 320 -13.70 -13.51 8.02
N SER A 321 -14.89 -13.07 8.43
CA SER A 321 -15.34 -13.23 9.82
C SER A 321 -15.52 -14.72 10.17
N LYS A 322 -15.19 -15.12 11.41
CA LYS A 322 -15.28 -16.51 11.91
C LYS A 322 -16.53 -17.30 11.46
N PRO A 323 -17.77 -16.76 11.54
CA PRO A 323 -18.97 -17.51 11.11
C PRO A 323 -19.00 -17.84 9.61
N ARG A 324 -18.28 -17.08 8.77
CA ARG A 324 -18.20 -17.29 7.33
C ARG A 324 -17.12 -18.30 6.95
N VAL A 325 -16.06 -18.40 7.75
CA VAL A 325 -14.98 -19.39 7.57
C VAL A 325 -15.53 -20.80 7.74
N GLU A 326 -16.29 -21.04 8.81
CA GLU A 326 -16.91 -22.35 9.08
C GLU A 326 -17.86 -22.77 7.93
N LYS A 327 -18.63 -21.83 7.40
CA LYS A 327 -19.52 -22.08 6.25
C LYS A 327 -18.74 -22.34 4.96
N ALA A 328 -17.68 -21.57 4.67
CA ALA A 328 -16.87 -21.77 3.47
C ALA A 328 -16.08 -23.08 3.51
N LEU A 329 -15.49 -23.42 4.66
CA LEU A 329 -14.78 -24.68 4.87
C LEU A 329 -15.73 -25.89 4.80
N SER A 330 -16.96 -25.76 5.31
CA SER A 330 -17.98 -26.82 5.20
C SER A 330 -18.47 -27.09 3.77
N LEU A 331 -18.20 -26.18 2.83
CA LEU A 331 -18.56 -26.29 1.42
C LEU A 331 -17.38 -26.68 0.52
N SER A 332 -16.17 -26.75 1.08
CA SER A 332 -14.93 -27.04 0.35
C SER A 332 -14.39 -28.47 0.61
N LEU A 333 -15.12 -29.24 1.43
CA LEU A 333 -14.93 -30.68 1.67
C LEU A 333 -16.00 -31.49 0.92
#